data_AF-A0A9W8HK46-F1
#
_entry.id   AF-A0A9W8HK46-F1
#
_cell.length_a   1.000
_cell.length_b   1.000
_cell.length_c   1.000
_cell.angle_alpha   90.00
_cell.angle_beta   90.00
_cell.angle_gamma   90.00
#
_symmetry.space_group_name_H-M   'P 1'
#
loop_
_entity.id
_entity.type
_entity.pdbx_description
1 polymer ?
#
loop_
_entity_poly.entity_id
_entity_poly.type
_entity_poly.pdbx_seq_one_letter_code
_entity_poly.pdbx_strand_id
1 'polypeptide(L)'
;MDADTADGLQRGKWYADRQLVPDEATGARIALYKSTISNPETDKFTRVSCLAKLASVLDLLPAVRMFDSKKSDGSCGMSTYDLMADRAGVYGDLAAAQRMTGDIHGAAHMYDRAAGVSEALIKRVALEKGMAEDIEDIRTCATNTLLRILDEWADVEQALGRNSKSDKLRQRAEKWRTRTR
;
A
#
# COMPACT_ATOMS: atom_id res chain seq x y z
N MET A 1 -3.81 23.14 12.73
CA MET A 1 -4.05 21.72 12.98
C MET A 1 -4.34 21.12 11.62
N ASP A 2 -3.32 20.53 11.01
CA ASP A 2 -3.37 20.04 9.63
C ASP A 2 -4.25 18.79 9.54
N ALA A 3 -5.06 18.72 8.47
CA ALA A 3 -6.06 17.67 8.25
C ALA A 3 -5.45 16.25 8.22
N ASP A 4 -4.18 16.12 7.83
CA ASP A 4 -3.45 14.85 7.78
C ASP A 4 -3.20 14.24 9.16
N THR A 5 -3.06 15.07 10.19
CA THR A 5 -2.83 14.60 11.57
C THR A 5 -4.11 14.05 12.20
N ALA A 6 -5.27 14.57 11.79
CA ALA A 6 -6.58 14.11 12.26
C ALA A 6 -6.96 12.75 11.64
N ASP A 7 -6.67 12.57 10.35
CA ASP A 7 -6.94 11.33 9.61
C ASP A 7 -6.06 10.17 10.12
N GLY A 8 -4.77 10.42 10.40
CA GLY A 8 -3.87 9.44 10.99
C GLY A 8 -4.28 8.97 12.41
N LEU A 9 -4.80 9.88 13.24
CA LEU A 9 -5.30 9.59 14.59
C LEU A 9 -6.65 8.85 14.58
N GLN A 10 -7.54 9.17 13.64
CA GLN A 10 -8.79 8.44 13.45
C GLN A 10 -8.51 7.00 13.01
N ARG A 11 -7.65 6.78 12.00
CA ARG A 11 -7.29 5.42 11.57
C ARG A 11 -6.63 4.60 12.68
N GLY A 12 -5.77 5.21 13.51
CA GLY A 12 -5.14 4.56 14.67
C GLY A 12 -6.13 4.10 15.74
N LYS A 13 -7.22 4.84 15.97
CA LYS A 13 -8.31 4.46 16.90
C LYS A 13 -9.20 3.36 16.34
N TRP A 14 -9.41 3.33 15.02
CA TRP A 14 -10.26 2.36 14.33
C TRP A 14 -9.73 0.92 14.38
N TYR A 15 -8.40 0.72 14.39
CA TYR A 15 -7.81 -0.62 14.48
C TYR A 15 -8.06 -1.31 15.83
N ALA A 16 -8.38 -0.57 16.91
CA ALA A 16 -8.52 -1.12 18.26
C ALA A 16 -9.87 -1.80 18.54
N ASP A 17 -10.94 -1.44 17.82
CA ASP A 17 -12.32 -1.80 18.22
C ASP A 17 -12.85 -3.13 17.66
N ARG A 18 -12.15 -3.84 16.74
CA ARG A 18 -12.76 -4.93 15.95
C ARG A 18 -11.98 -6.25 15.77
N GLN A 19 -11.12 -6.65 16.71
CA GLN A 19 -10.43 -7.97 16.72
C GLN A 19 -9.60 -8.34 15.47
N LEU A 20 -9.38 -7.40 14.54
CA LEU A 20 -8.28 -7.42 13.57
C LEU A 20 -7.04 -6.70 14.12
N VAL A 21 -7.09 -6.37 15.41
CA VAL A 21 -6.07 -5.64 16.14
C VAL A 21 -4.83 -6.52 16.14
N PRO A 22 -3.71 -6.04 15.60
CA PRO A 22 -2.42 -6.63 15.94
C PRO A 22 -2.34 -6.71 17.48
N ASP A 23 -1.73 -7.74 18.03
CA ASP A 23 -1.50 -7.77 19.49
C ASP A 23 -0.89 -6.43 19.96
N GLU A 24 -1.07 -6.07 21.24
CA GLU A 24 -0.64 -4.77 21.77
C GLU A 24 0.81 -4.44 21.40
N ALA A 25 1.69 -5.45 21.39
CA ALA A 25 3.07 -5.32 20.97
C ALA A 25 3.24 -5.02 19.47
N THR A 26 2.41 -5.59 18.60
CA THR A 26 2.40 -5.36 17.16
C THR A 26 1.78 -4.01 16.83
N GLY A 27 0.71 -3.60 17.52
CA GLY A 27 0.14 -2.26 17.42
C GLY A 27 1.15 -1.19 17.81
N ALA A 28 1.85 -1.38 18.93
CA ALA A 28 2.93 -0.48 19.37
C ALA A 28 4.09 -0.40 18.35
N ARG A 29 4.47 -1.53 17.73
CA ARG A 29 5.49 -1.55 16.67
C ARG A 29 5.06 -0.78 15.43
N ILE A 30 3.82 -0.95 14.97
CA ILE A 30 3.29 -0.20 13.82
C ILE A 30 3.29 1.30 14.12
N ALA A 31 2.80 1.70 15.30
CA ALA A 31 2.77 3.11 15.71
C ALA A 31 4.18 3.72 15.78
N LEU A 32 5.13 2.99 16.36
CA LEU A 32 6.54 3.41 16.41
C LEU A 32 7.10 3.63 15.01
N TYR A 33 6.94 2.67 14.09
CA TYR A 33 7.48 2.81 12.74
C TYR A 33 6.82 3.96 11.98
N LYS A 34 5.49 4.12 12.07
CA LYS A 34 4.78 5.25 11.44
C LYS A 34 5.29 6.59 11.98
N SER A 35 5.43 6.73 13.30
CA SER A 35 5.98 7.94 13.92
C SER A 35 7.40 8.27 13.43
N THR A 36 8.28 7.26 13.35
CA THR A 36 9.65 7.45 12.84
C THR A 36 9.66 7.85 11.37
N ILE A 37 8.78 7.27 10.54
CA ILE A 37 8.68 7.61 9.10
C ILE A 37 8.20 9.06 8.91
N SER A 38 7.21 9.49 9.69
CA SER A 38 6.62 10.83 9.63
C SER A 38 7.52 11.93 10.19
N ASN A 39 8.54 11.60 10.98
CA ASN A 39 9.49 12.60 11.46
C ASN A 39 10.40 13.07 10.29
N PRO A 40 10.40 14.38 9.96
CA PRO A 40 11.21 14.93 8.87
C PRO A 40 12.72 14.86 9.15
N GLU A 41 13.13 14.83 10.42
CA GLU A 41 14.54 14.72 10.84
C GLU A 41 15.09 13.29 10.68
N THR A 42 14.22 12.29 10.49
CA THR A 42 14.64 10.91 10.27
C THR A 42 15.43 10.79 8.97
N ASP A 43 16.65 10.26 9.06
CA ASP A 43 17.48 10.05 7.89
C ASP A 43 16.87 9.00 6.94
N LYS A 44 17.25 9.10 5.66
CA LYS A 44 16.69 8.25 4.59
C LYS A 44 16.92 6.75 4.82
N PHE A 45 18.02 6.32 5.44
CA PHE A 45 18.30 4.91 5.68
C PHE A 45 17.46 4.37 6.84
N THR A 46 17.31 5.15 7.91
CA THR A 46 16.37 4.81 8.99
C THR A 46 14.95 4.73 8.47
N ARG A 47 14.53 5.66 7.60
CA ARG A 47 13.20 5.62 6.96
C ARG A 47 12.99 4.33 6.14
N VAL A 48 13.96 3.93 5.31
CA VAL A 48 13.93 2.65 4.58
C VAL A 48 13.80 1.46 5.55
N SER A 49 14.58 1.44 6.64
CA SER A 49 14.54 0.36 7.64
C SER A 49 13.18 0.27 8.33
N CYS A 50 12.59 1.40 8.73
CA CYS A 50 11.26 1.45 9.33
C CYS A 50 10.17 1.02 8.36
N LEU A 51 10.23 1.44 7.10
CA LEU A 51 9.29 1.01 6.04
C LEU A 51 9.39 -0.49 5.77
N ALA A 52 10.61 -1.04 5.70
CA ALA A 52 10.81 -2.48 5.53
C ALA A 52 10.25 -3.30 6.71
N LYS A 53 10.46 -2.83 7.95
CA LYS A 53 9.89 -3.47 9.14
C LYS A 53 8.37 -3.36 9.15
N LEU A 54 7.82 -2.20 8.79
CA LEU A 54 6.37 -2.01 8.70
C LEU A 54 5.76 -2.93 7.65
N ALA A 55 6.35 -3.03 6.46
CA ALA A 55 5.93 -3.96 5.41
C ALA A 55 5.94 -5.42 5.90
N SER A 56 7.01 -5.82 6.61
CA SER A 56 7.10 -7.15 7.20
C SER A 56 6.03 -7.40 8.26
N VAL A 57 5.70 -6.42 9.09
CA VAL A 57 4.64 -6.57 10.10
C VAL A 57 3.29 -6.74 9.40
N LEU A 58 2.98 -5.92 8.39
CA LEU A 58 1.74 -6.02 7.63
C LEU A 58 1.60 -7.38 6.92
N ASP A 59 2.69 -7.91 6.35
CA ASP A 59 2.73 -9.25 5.71
C ASP A 59 2.41 -10.41 6.67
N LEU A 60 2.63 -10.22 7.96
CA LEU A 60 2.38 -11.23 8.98
C LEU A 60 0.98 -11.16 9.57
N LEU A 61 0.22 -10.09 9.29
CA LEU A 61 -1.14 -9.95 9.83
C LEU A 61 -2.06 -11.05 9.27
N PRO A 62 -2.82 -11.76 10.13
CA PRO A 62 -3.71 -12.84 9.69
C PRO A 62 -4.70 -12.41 8.61
N ALA A 63 -5.24 -11.19 8.71
CA ALA A 63 -6.16 -10.61 7.73
C ALA A 63 -5.56 -10.52 6.32
N VAL A 64 -4.30 -10.09 6.23
CA VAL A 64 -3.56 -10.01 4.95
C VAL A 64 -3.36 -11.41 4.37
N ARG A 65 -2.98 -12.38 5.21
CA ARG A 65 -2.81 -13.77 4.77
C ARG A 65 -4.13 -14.39 4.30
N MET A 66 -5.23 -14.09 4.98
CA MET A 66 -6.56 -14.55 4.57
C MET A 66 -6.96 -13.97 3.22
N PHE A 67 -6.73 -12.67 3.00
CA PHE A 67 -6.94 -12.01 1.71
C PHE A 67 -6.11 -12.67 0.60
N ASP A 68 -4.80 -12.87 0.83
CA ASP A 68 -3.89 -13.47 -0.15
C ASP A 68 -4.25 -14.94 -0.48
N SER A 69 -4.79 -15.69 0.49
CA SER A 69 -5.06 -17.13 0.36
C SER A 69 -6.30 -17.50 -0.47
N LYS A 70 -7.07 -16.53 -0.99
CA LYS A 70 -8.37 -16.72 -1.69
C LYS A 70 -9.44 -17.49 -0.89
N LYS A 71 -9.19 -17.85 0.38
CA LYS A 71 -10.11 -18.57 1.26
C LYS A 71 -11.10 -17.68 2.00
N SER A 72 -11.18 -16.38 1.67
CA SER A 72 -12.24 -15.55 2.23
C SER A 72 -13.56 -16.03 1.62
N ASP A 73 -14.42 -16.54 2.49
CA ASP A 73 -15.81 -16.97 2.32
C ASP A 73 -16.77 -15.82 1.89
N GLY A 74 -16.22 -14.76 1.29
CA GLY A 74 -16.93 -13.52 1.01
C GLY A 74 -17.04 -12.58 2.21
N SER A 75 -16.63 -12.97 3.42
CA SER A 75 -16.68 -12.08 4.61
C SER A 75 -15.35 -11.32 4.81
N CYS A 76 -14.89 -10.61 3.78
CA CYS A 76 -13.78 -9.69 3.95
C CYS A 76 -14.33 -8.36 4.46
N GLY A 77 -14.34 -8.15 5.78
CA GLY A 77 -14.80 -6.88 6.35
C GLY A 77 -14.01 -5.69 5.81
N MET A 78 -14.63 -4.50 5.75
CA MET A 78 -14.04 -3.23 5.26
C MET A 78 -12.63 -2.96 5.79
N SER A 79 -12.39 -3.31 7.06
CA SER A 79 -11.09 -3.24 7.73
C SER A 79 -9.95 -4.02 7.06
N THR A 80 -10.26 -5.05 6.29
CA THR A 80 -9.23 -5.78 5.52
C THR A 80 -8.87 -5.05 4.24
N TYR A 81 -9.82 -4.35 3.61
CA TYR A 81 -9.54 -3.55 2.43
C TYR A 81 -8.68 -2.33 2.76
N ASP A 82 -8.96 -1.65 3.87
CA ASP A 82 -8.11 -0.57 4.39
C ASP A 82 -6.69 -1.07 4.67
N LEU A 83 -6.56 -2.26 5.27
CA LEU A 83 -5.26 -2.85 5.56
C LEU A 83 -4.48 -3.18 4.29
N MET A 84 -5.15 -3.66 3.23
CA MET A 84 -4.51 -3.92 1.94
C MET A 84 -4.12 -2.62 1.22
N ALA A 85 -4.92 -1.55 1.36
CA ALA A 85 -4.56 -0.22 0.86
C ALA A 85 -3.32 0.32 1.58
N ASP A 86 -3.29 0.25 2.92
CA ASP A 86 -2.12 0.60 3.74
C ASP A 86 -0.89 -0.22 3.33
N ARG A 87 -1.03 -1.53 3.12
CA ARG A 87 0.05 -2.42 2.67
C ARG A 87 0.60 -2.01 1.29
N ALA A 88 -0.27 -1.69 0.34
CA ALA A 88 0.17 -1.21 -0.98
C ALA A 88 0.93 0.12 -0.87
N GLY A 89 0.42 1.05 -0.06
CA GLY A 89 1.07 2.33 0.21
C GLY A 89 2.48 2.15 0.79
N VAL A 90 2.62 1.31 1.83
CA VAL A 90 3.91 1.05 2.48
C VAL A 90 4.93 0.45 1.50
N TYR A 91 4.54 -0.44 0.59
CA TYR A 91 5.46 -0.92 -0.43
C TYR A 91 5.86 0.16 -1.44
N GLY A 92 4.92 1.00 -1.86
CA GLY A 92 5.22 2.13 -2.75
C GLY A 92 6.20 3.10 -2.10
N ASP A 93 6.01 3.42 -0.82
CA ASP A 93 6.85 4.33 -0.07
C ASP A 93 8.24 3.72 0.21
N LEU A 94 8.29 2.42 0.50
CA LEU A 94 9.56 1.69 0.62
C LEU A 94 10.33 1.71 -0.71
N ALA A 95 9.64 1.51 -1.83
CA ALA A 95 10.25 1.56 -3.15
C ALA A 95 10.83 2.95 -3.45
N ALA A 96 10.07 4.02 -3.17
CA ALA A 96 10.52 5.39 -3.32
C ALA A 96 11.74 5.68 -2.44
N ALA A 97 11.72 5.24 -1.18
CA ALA A 97 12.83 5.42 -0.25
C ALA A 97 14.08 4.64 -0.70
N GLN A 98 13.93 3.40 -1.18
CA GLN A 98 15.02 2.60 -1.76
C GLN A 98 15.64 3.30 -2.97
N ARG A 99 14.82 3.83 -3.88
CA ARG A 99 15.26 4.64 -5.03
C ARG A 99 16.10 5.84 -4.58
N MET A 100 15.67 6.58 -3.55
CA MET A 100 16.41 7.73 -2.99
C MET A 100 17.74 7.33 -2.33
N THR A 101 17.86 6.10 -1.87
CA THR A 101 19.12 5.54 -1.34
C THR A 101 20.02 4.90 -2.41
N GLY A 102 19.55 4.84 -3.67
CA GLY A 102 20.30 4.25 -4.78
C GLY A 102 20.06 2.75 -5.00
N ASP A 103 19.22 2.11 -4.19
CA ASP A 103 18.80 0.72 -4.39
C ASP A 103 17.68 0.63 -5.44
N ILE A 104 18.05 0.83 -6.70
CA ILE A 104 17.12 0.87 -7.84
C ILE A 104 16.48 -0.52 -8.08
N HIS A 105 17.21 -1.60 -7.80
CA HIS A 105 16.69 -2.96 -7.93
C HIS A 105 15.68 -3.29 -6.83
N GLY A 106 15.98 -2.94 -5.58
CA GLY A 106 15.04 -3.05 -4.47
C GLY A 106 13.77 -2.25 -4.73
N ALA A 107 13.91 -1.01 -5.22
CA ALA A 107 12.78 -0.17 -5.59
C ALA A 107 11.88 -0.83 -6.63
N ALA A 108 12.45 -1.36 -7.72
CA ALA A 108 11.68 -2.05 -8.75
C ALA A 108 10.90 -3.26 -8.19
N HIS A 109 11.52 -4.03 -7.29
CA HIS A 109 10.87 -5.18 -6.65
C HIS A 109 9.72 -4.75 -5.72
N MET A 110 9.89 -3.68 -4.95
CA MET A 110 8.84 -3.17 -4.08
C MET A 110 7.68 -2.55 -4.85
N TYR A 111 7.93 -1.82 -5.94
CA TYR A 111 6.86 -1.32 -6.81
C TYR A 111 6.03 -2.44 -7.45
N ASP A 112 6.66 -3.54 -7.86
CA ASP A 112 5.96 -4.71 -8.38
C ASP A 112 5.00 -5.30 -7.33
N ARG A 113 5.48 -5.46 -6.08
CA ARG A 113 4.63 -5.92 -4.97
C ARG A 113 3.48 -4.95 -4.69
N ALA A 114 3.77 -3.65 -4.65
CA ALA A 114 2.77 -2.61 -4.42
C ALA A 114 1.66 -2.66 -5.48
N ALA A 115 2.04 -2.72 -6.76
CA ALA A 115 1.11 -2.82 -7.89
C ALA A 115 0.25 -4.09 -7.82
N GLY A 116 0.86 -5.23 -7.46
CA GLY A 116 0.16 -6.50 -7.28
C GLY A 116 -0.94 -6.42 -6.22
N VAL A 117 -0.64 -5.80 -5.07
CA VAL A 117 -1.62 -5.60 -3.99
C VAL A 117 -2.75 -4.68 -4.44
N SER A 118 -2.44 -3.51 -5.01
CA SER A 118 -3.47 -2.57 -5.45
C SER A 118 -4.40 -3.17 -6.50
N GLU A 119 -3.88 -3.93 -7.48
CA GLU A 119 -4.72 -4.59 -8.47
C GLU A 119 -5.60 -5.69 -7.88
N ALA A 120 -5.07 -6.47 -6.93
CA ALA A 120 -5.85 -7.48 -6.25
C ALA A 120 -7.00 -6.84 -5.46
N LEU A 121 -6.72 -5.72 -4.77
CA LEU A 121 -7.71 -4.94 -4.04
C LEU A 121 -8.80 -4.41 -4.97
N ILE A 122 -8.45 -3.72 -6.06
CA ILE A 122 -9.42 -3.18 -7.02
C ILE A 122 -10.32 -4.29 -7.59
N LYS A 123 -9.74 -5.44 -7.95
CA LYS A 123 -10.52 -6.58 -8.45
C LYS A 123 -11.46 -7.15 -7.39
N ARG A 124 -11.04 -7.23 -6.13
CA ARG A 124 -11.86 -7.78 -5.04
C ARG A 124 -13.03 -6.86 -4.71
N VAL A 125 -12.75 -5.56 -4.57
CA VAL A 125 -13.73 -4.51 -4.31
C VAL A 125 -14.78 -4.44 -5.44
N ALA A 126 -14.38 -4.67 -6.70
CA ALA A 126 -15.33 -4.73 -7.82
C ALA A 126 -16.28 -5.95 -7.80
N LEU A 127 -15.96 -6.99 -7.05
CA LEU A 127 -16.81 -8.19 -6.90
C LEU A 127 -17.81 -8.05 -5.75
N GLU A 128 -17.56 -7.16 -4.79
CA GLU A 128 -18.46 -6.87 -3.69
C GLU A 128 -19.67 -6.10 -4.21
N LYS A 129 -20.85 -6.74 -4.18
CA LYS A 129 -22.11 -6.11 -4.57
C LYS A 129 -22.83 -5.61 -3.30
N GLY A 130 -23.18 -4.33 -3.28
CA GLY A 130 -24.21 -3.82 -2.36
C GLY A 130 -23.75 -3.09 -1.09
N MET A 131 -22.52 -2.58 -1.02
CA MET A 131 -22.15 -1.60 0.01
C MET A 131 -21.86 -0.25 -0.64
N ALA A 132 -22.61 0.75 -0.16
CA ALA A 132 -22.73 2.09 -0.71
C ALA A 132 -21.56 2.98 -0.23
N GLU A 133 -21.00 3.75 -1.17
CA GLU A 133 -20.04 4.84 -0.96
C GLU A 133 -18.63 4.43 -0.47
N ASP A 134 -18.47 3.81 0.70
CA ASP A 134 -17.14 3.52 1.28
C ASP A 134 -16.28 2.56 0.42
N ILE A 135 -16.93 1.59 -0.25
CA ILE A 135 -16.26 0.65 -1.18
C ILE A 135 -15.74 1.40 -2.42
N GLU A 136 -16.45 2.42 -2.88
CA GLU A 136 -16.04 3.22 -4.03
C GLU A 136 -14.86 4.13 -3.68
N ASP A 137 -14.82 4.67 -2.47
CA ASP A 137 -13.68 5.42 -1.96
C ASP A 137 -12.42 4.55 -1.87
N ILE A 138 -12.54 3.34 -1.34
CA ILE A 138 -11.44 2.37 -1.31
C ILE A 138 -10.97 2.03 -2.73
N ARG A 139 -11.92 1.79 -3.66
CA ARG A 139 -11.59 1.52 -5.07
C ARG A 139 -10.80 2.68 -5.69
N THR A 140 -11.25 3.90 -5.43
CA THR A 140 -10.65 5.13 -5.94
C THR A 140 -9.26 5.33 -5.36
N CYS A 141 -9.11 5.18 -4.04
CA CYS A 141 -7.82 5.24 -3.34
C CYS A 141 -6.84 4.18 -3.88
N ALA A 142 -7.28 2.94 -4.04
CA ALA A 142 -6.47 1.84 -4.57
C ALA A 142 -6.05 2.08 -6.02
N THR A 143 -6.95 2.65 -6.84
CA THR A 143 -6.65 3.01 -8.23
C THR A 143 -5.64 4.14 -8.30
N ASN A 144 -5.84 5.22 -7.55
CA ASN A 144 -4.89 6.35 -7.53
C ASN A 144 -3.50 5.90 -7.05
N THR A 145 -3.47 5.04 -6.02
CA THR A 145 -2.23 4.42 -5.54
C THR A 145 -1.56 3.58 -6.62
N LEU A 146 -2.33 2.74 -7.34
CA LEU A 146 -1.80 1.94 -8.44
C LEU A 146 -1.23 2.81 -9.57
N LEU A 147 -1.93 3.86 -9.98
CA LEU A 147 -1.48 4.76 -11.04
C LEU A 147 -0.16 5.43 -10.68
N ARG A 148 -0.06 5.97 -9.45
CA ARG A 148 1.19 6.53 -8.92
C ARG A 148 2.33 5.49 -8.95
N ILE A 149 2.08 4.29 -8.44
CA ILE A 149 3.06 3.19 -8.43
C ILE A 149 3.53 2.85 -9.84
N LEU A 150 2.62 2.73 -10.80
CA LEU A 150 2.96 2.36 -12.18
C LEU A 150 3.81 3.42 -12.88
N ASP A 151 3.50 4.71 -12.68
CA ASP A 151 4.29 5.80 -13.24
C ASP A 151 5.70 5.84 -12.61
N GLU A 152 5.81 5.77 -11.28
CA GLU A 152 7.10 5.77 -10.59
C GLU A 152 7.95 4.53 -10.92
N TRP A 153 7.30 3.37 -11.06
CA TRP A 153 7.97 2.13 -11.45
C TRP A 153 8.47 2.20 -12.89
N ALA A 154 7.73 2.82 -13.80
CA ALA A 154 8.16 3.02 -15.17
C ALA A 154 9.45 3.85 -15.22
N ASP A 155 9.57 4.88 -14.39
CA ASP A 155 10.80 5.68 -14.29
C ASP A 155 11.97 4.86 -13.73
N VAL A 156 11.73 3.99 -12.75
CA VAL A 156 12.75 3.08 -12.21
C VAL A 156 13.22 2.07 -13.25
N GLU A 157 12.31 1.44 -14.00
CA GLU A 157 12.70 0.49 -15.05
C GLU A 157 13.44 1.18 -16.19
N GLN A 158 13.10 2.43 -16.51
CA GLN A 158 13.85 3.26 -17.45
C GLN A 158 15.27 3.55 -16.93
N ALA A 159 15.43 3.89 -15.65
CA ALA A 159 16.73 4.09 -15.02
C ALA A 159 17.60 2.81 -15.02
N LEU A 160 16.98 1.63 -15.02
CA LEU A 160 17.65 0.33 -15.20
C LEU A 160 17.94 -0.02 -16.66
N GLY A 161 17.63 0.84 -17.62
CA GLY A 161 17.79 0.60 -19.06
C GLY A 161 16.76 -0.36 -19.65
N ARG A 162 15.69 -0.70 -18.93
CA ARG A 162 14.65 -1.66 -19.33
C ARG A 162 13.46 -0.94 -19.99
N ASN A 163 13.75 -0.20 -21.05
CA ASN A 163 12.78 0.69 -21.72
C ASN A 163 11.49 -0.04 -22.15
N SER A 164 11.59 -1.26 -22.71
CA SER A 164 10.42 -2.05 -23.08
C SER A 164 9.48 -2.34 -21.90
N LYS A 165 10.02 -2.53 -20.69
CA LYS A 165 9.21 -2.73 -19.49
C LYS A 165 8.60 -1.41 -19.00
N SER A 166 9.38 -0.32 -19.01
CA SER A 166 8.87 1.02 -18.72
C SER A 166 7.67 1.38 -19.60
N ASP A 167 7.76 1.16 -20.92
CA ASP A 167 6.67 1.43 -21.86
C ASP A 167 5.41 0.59 -21.55
N LYS A 168 5.60 -0.69 -21.23
CA LYS A 168 4.49 -1.58 -20.83
C LYS A 168 3.80 -1.10 -19.55
N LEU A 169 4.57 -0.57 -18.59
CA LEU A 169 4.02 -0.03 -17.34
C LEU A 169 3.21 1.25 -17.60
N ARG A 170 3.71 2.16 -18.45
CA ARG A 170 2.97 3.37 -18.87
C ARG A 170 1.68 3.01 -19.60
N GLN A 171 1.73 2.04 -20.51
CA GLN A 171 0.53 1.52 -21.19
C GLN A 171 -0.46 0.88 -20.20
N ARG A 172 0.04 0.16 -19.19
CA ARG A 172 -0.79 -0.41 -18.12
C ARG A 172 -1.46 0.68 -17.29
N ALA A 173 -0.75 1.74 -16.93
CA ALA A 173 -1.31 2.90 -16.23
C ALA A 173 -2.44 3.55 -17.05
N GLU A 174 -2.22 3.75 -18.36
CA GLU A 174 -3.22 4.34 -19.24
C GLU A 174 -4.49 3.48 -19.37
N LYS A 175 -4.34 2.16 -19.43
CA LYS A 175 -5.48 1.23 -19.37
C LYS A 175 -6.27 1.35 -18.08
N TRP A 176 -5.63 1.66 -16.95
CA TRP A 176 -6.32 1.88 -15.69
C TRP A 176 -7.01 3.25 -15.66
N ARG A 177 -6.37 4.32 -16.12
CA ARG A 177 -6.99 5.67 -16.22
C ARG A 177 -8.27 5.68 -17.05
N THR A 178 -8.30 4.91 -18.14
CA THR A 178 -9.46 4.81 -19.03
C THR A 178 -10.59 3.94 -18.48
N ARG A 179 -10.30 3.03 -17.55
CA ARG A 179 -11.30 2.16 -16.90
C ARG A 179 -12.00 2.82 -15.71
N THR A 180 -11.43 3.90 -15.18
CA THR A 180 -11.93 4.61 -14.00
C THR A 180 -12.57 5.95 -14.32
N ARG A 181 -12.71 6.29 -15.61
CA ARG A 181 -13.60 7.34 -16.13
C ARG A 181 -14.96 6.76 -16.46
#